data_AF-A0A8X6U0Y9-F1
#
_entry.id   AF-A0A8X6U0Y9-F1
#
_cell.length_a   1.000
_cell.length_b   1.000
_cell.length_c   1.000
_cell.angle_alpha   90.00
_cell.angle_beta   90.00
_cell.angle_gamma   90.00
#
_symmetry.space_group_name_H-M   'P 1'
#
loop_
_entity.id
_entity.type
_entity.pdbx_description
1 polymer ?
#
loop_
_entity_poly.entity_id
_entity_poly.type
_entity_poly.pdbx_seq_one_letter_code
_entity_poly.pdbx_strand_id
1 'polypeptide(L)'
;MNSKLGVLISCLPPVETVVLSMSIIHDELQDIKNHCESQIPGSKIIACVPSMVRVDLRKTKYKQLTVCLQFPEFYPQYPLLVELKSNTLCDKFLNGLTKVCEGECKKLLGKPQVLKLLKFLKLFIDENPLSVCSEEVSLIKRALTDIDQIKLKQKTSSLFLHVAQGLYFVKAKVIIPDIYPEEQVQIEITECNYPKNFQKWFAGQTTEIARQCVQRPLKPNPKDPVFNPKPSLWPSVEFLIDEIKRYPTELCQLCKEKCFPVNPADNITEEGDEKHIEKVYCGHIFHNACLDIYMKTPPFHGGKKCPSCGKRIYHEKWKLTPKLAEDRWAHQEAKKRELGEVVEFFE
;
A
#
# COMPACT_ATOMS: atom_id res chain seq x y z
N MET A 1 76.42 -21.14 -24.44
CA MET A 1 75.11 -20.56 -24.83
C MET A 1 74.16 -20.77 -23.67
N ASN A 2 73.51 -19.68 -23.27
CA ASN A 2 72.93 -19.47 -21.95
C ASN A 2 71.71 -20.34 -21.63
N SER A 3 71.74 -20.84 -20.40
CA SER A 3 70.62 -21.28 -19.59
C SER A 3 69.70 -20.11 -19.22
N LYS A 4 68.40 -20.38 -19.07
CA LYS A 4 67.52 -19.77 -18.06
C LYS A 4 66.23 -20.57 -17.95
N LEU A 5 66.16 -21.43 -16.93
CA LEU A 5 64.92 -21.90 -16.33
C LEU A 5 64.28 -20.70 -15.60
N GLY A 6 63.04 -20.37 -15.96
CA GLY A 6 62.20 -19.43 -15.24
C GLY A 6 61.46 -20.15 -14.13
N VAL A 7 61.79 -19.81 -12.88
CA VAL A 7 61.11 -20.24 -11.66
C VAL A 7 59.78 -19.48 -11.55
N LEU A 8 58.67 -20.19 -11.64
CA LEU A 8 57.35 -19.71 -11.20
C LEU A 8 57.34 -19.71 -9.67
N ILE A 9 57.68 -18.57 -9.07
CA ILE A 9 57.52 -18.33 -7.64
C ILE A 9 56.02 -18.14 -7.38
N SER A 10 55.40 -19.15 -6.76
CA SER A 10 54.07 -19.05 -6.18
C SER A 10 54.10 -18.01 -5.06
N CYS A 11 53.39 -16.89 -5.26
CA CYS A 11 53.11 -15.91 -4.21
C CYS A 11 52.09 -16.50 -3.22
N LEU A 12 52.53 -17.43 -2.38
CA LEU A 12 51.81 -17.75 -1.15
C LEU A 12 52.08 -16.61 -0.14
N PRO A 13 51.05 -16.08 0.53
CA PRO A 13 51.23 -15.03 1.52
C PRO A 13 52.11 -15.52 2.69
N PRO A 14 52.88 -14.63 3.34
CA PRO A 14 53.72 -15.00 4.47
C PRO A 14 52.87 -15.53 5.64
N VAL A 15 53.27 -16.66 6.21
CA VAL A 15 52.55 -17.40 7.28
C VAL A 15 52.15 -16.51 8.45
N GLU A 16 52.95 -15.49 8.79
CA GLU A 16 52.66 -14.50 9.84
C GLU A 16 51.35 -13.72 9.60
N THR A 17 51.03 -13.38 8.35
CA THR A 17 49.79 -12.66 8.01
C THR A 17 48.54 -13.52 8.21
N VAL A 18 48.65 -14.83 7.99
CA VAL A 18 47.55 -15.79 8.18
C VAL A 18 47.30 -16.02 9.68
N VAL A 19 48.36 -16.13 10.50
CA VAL A 19 48.26 -16.33 11.96
C VAL A 19 47.63 -15.11 12.66
N LEU A 20 48.00 -13.89 12.26
CA LEU A 20 47.39 -12.64 12.76
C LEU A 20 45.91 -12.51 12.36
N SER A 21 45.53 -12.97 11.17
CA SER A 21 44.12 -12.96 10.73
C SER A 21 43.25 -13.92 11.56
N MET A 22 43.78 -15.09 11.92
CA MET A 22 43.10 -16.08 12.75
C MET A 22 42.91 -15.62 14.20
N SER A 23 43.87 -14.88 14.78
CA SER A 23 43.71 -14.32 16.13
C SER A 23 42.64 -13.22 16.16
N ILE A 24 42.63 -12.32 15.17
CA ILE A 24 41.62 -11.25 15.06
C ILE A 24 40.20 -11.82 14.91
N ILE A 25 40.04 -12.87 14.09
CA ILE A 25 38.74 -13.55 13.94
C ILE A 25 38.33 -14.20 15.26
N HIS A 26 39.24 -14.86 15.98
CA HIS A 26 38.92 -15.49 17.26
C HIS A 26 38.50 -14.47 18.33
N ASP A 27 39.22 -13.36 18.44
CA ASP A 27 38.91 -12.25 19.36
C ASP A 27 37.54 -11.65 19.03
N GLU A 28 37.25 -11.41 17.75
CA GLU A 28 35.97 -10.87 17.31
C GLU A 28 34.81 -11.86 17.56
N LEU A 29 35.01 -13.17 17.35
CA LEU A 29 34.02 -14.18 17.68
C LEU A 29 33.72 -14.24 19.18
N GLN A 30 34.75 -14.10 20.01
CA GLN A 30 34.59 -14.07 21.46
C GLN A 30 33.86 -12.81 21.91
N ASP A 31 34.17 -11.66 21.30
CA ASP A 31 33.45 -10.41 21.52
C ASP A 31 31.97 -10.53 21.14
N ILE A 32 31.65 -11.16 20.01
CA ILE A 32 30.25 -11.38 19.60
C ILE A 32 29.52 -12.25 20.62
N LYS A 33 30.12 -13.36 21.09
CA LYS A 33 29.48 -14.24 22.08
C LYS A 33 29.18 -13.53 23.39
N ASN A 34 30.07 -12.65 23.83
CA ASN A 34 29.93 -11.94 25.10
C ASN A 34 29.03 -10.69 24.98
N HIS A 35 29.04 -10.02 23.83
CA HIS A 35 28.49 -8.67 23.70
C HIS A 35 27.34 -8.51 22.71
N CYS A 36 27.06 -9.47 21.82
CA CYS A 36 26.03 -9.30 20.80
C CYS A 36 24.63 -9.15 21.44
N GLU A 37 24.23 -10.10 22.27
CA GLU A 37 22.88 -10.10 22.87
C GLU A 37 22.71 -9.01 23.93
N SER A 38 23.79 -8.60 24.59
CA SER A 38 23.77 -7.51 25.57
C SER A 38 23.78 -6.11 24.93
N GLN A 39 24.49 -5.92 23.81
CA GLN A 39 24.58 -4.61 23.14
C GLN A 39 23.56 -4.41 22.03
N ILE A 40 22.92 -5.48 21.54
CA ILE A 40 21.96 -5.43 20.43
C ILE A 40 20.66 -6.10 20.88
N PRO A 41 19.71 -5.33 21.42
CA PRO A 41 18.43 -5.86 21.90
C PRO A 41 17.66 -6.57 20.78
N GLY A 42 17.12 -7.75 21.09
CA GLY A 42 16.39 -8.57 20.11
C GLY A 42 17.29 -9.28 19.09
N SER A 43 18.60 -9.35 19.33
CA SER A 43 19.50 -10.22 18.58
C SER A 43 19.54 -11.63 19.19
N LYS A 44 19.71 -12.64 18.34
CA LYS A 44 19.95 -14.03 18.74
C LYS A 44 21.04 -14.62 17.87
N ILE A 45 22.09 -15.15 18.49
CA ILE A 45 23.17 -15.82 17.74
C ILE A 45 22.68 -17.20 17.30
N ILE A 46 22.71 -17.47 15.99
CA ILE A 46 22.38 -18.80 15.42
C ILE A 46 23.67 -19.60 15.20
N ALA A 47 24.70 -18.96 14.64
CA ALA A 47 26.01 -19.56 14.42
C ALA A 47 27.11 -18.52 14.67
N CYS A 48 28.19 -18.94 15.31
CA CYS A 48 29.35 -18.09 15.57
C CYS A 48 30.60 -18.95 15.48
N VAL A 49 31.07 -19.17 14.25
CA VAL A 49 32.20 -20.03 13.90
C VAL A 49 33.21 -19.27 13.02
N PRO A 50 34.47 -19.70 12.92
CA PRO A 50 35.51 -19.00 12.16
C PRO A 50 35.22 -18.82 10.67
N SER A 51 34.38 -19.68 10.07
CA SER A 51 33.96 -19.52 8.67
C SER A 51 32.79 -18.56 8.50
N MET A 52 31.93 -18.43 9.51
CA MET A 52 30.71 -17.63 9.39
C MET A 52 30.10 -17.23 10.74
N VAL A 53 29.48 -16.06 10.74
CA VAL A 53 28.62 -15.57 11.82
C VAL A 53 27.20 -15.42 11.28
N ARG A 54 26.23 -16.06 11.94
CA ARG A 54 24.81 -15.92 11.64
C ARG A 54 24.07 -15.41 12.86
N VAL A 55 23.42 -14.27 12.71
CA VAL A 55 22.68 -13.59 13.78
C VAL A 55 21.28 -13.28 13.27
N ASP A 56 20.28 -13.62 14.07
CA ASP A 56 18.91 -13.19 13.84
C ASP A 56 18.64 -11.87 14.58
N LEU A 57 18.13 -10.87 13.87
CA LEU A 57 17.76 -9.58 14.42
C LEU A 57 16.24 -9.43 14.35
N ARG A 58 15.59 -9.34 15.50
CA ARG A 58 14.13 -9.24 15.61
C ARG A 58 13.71 -7.96 16.31
N LYS A 59 12.90 -7.14 15.63
CA LYS A 59 12.19 -6.00 16.23
C LYS A 59 10.72 -6.35 16.50
N THR A 60 10.04 -6.89 15.49
CA THR A 60 8.65 -7.36 15.58
C THR A 60 8.52 -8.70 14.86
N LYS A 61 7.33 -9.30 14.86
CA LYS A 61 7.05 -10.52 14.07
C LYS A 61 7.28 -10.31 12.56
N TYR A 62 7.09 -9.08 12.06
CA TYR A 62 7.21 -8.74 10.64
C TYR A 62 8.49 -7.97 10.30
N LYS A 63 9.24 -7.54 11.31
CA LYS A 63 10.58 -6.92 11.18
C LYS A 63 11.61 -7.86 11.79
N GLN A 64 11.92 -8.92 11.05
CA GLN A 64 12.96 -9.90 11.38
C GLN A 64 13.94 -10.04 10.22
N LEU A 65 15.23 -10.15 10.53
CA LEU A 65 16.32 -10.20 9.57
C LEU A 65 17.36 -11.19 10.05
N THR A 66 17.61 -12.23 9.27
CA THR A 66 18.74 -13.13 9.47
C THR A 66 19.94 -12.60 8.70
N VAL A 67 20.99 -12.24 9.43
CA VAL A 67 22.25 -11.72 8.91
C VAL A 67 23.25 -12.86 8.84
N CYS A 68 23.79 -13.14 7.66
CA CYS A 68 24.87 -14.10 7.45
C CYS A 68 26.12 -13.33 7.03
N LEU A 69 27.19 -13.48 7.80
CA LEU A 69 28.48 -12.82 7.59
C LEU A 69 29.53 -13.89 7.38
N GLN A 70 30.31 -13.77 6.31
CA GLN A 70 31.44 -14.66 6.04
C GLN A 70 32.73 -13.84 5.99
N PHE A 71 33.79 -14.39 6.55
CA PHE A 71 35.11 -13.77 6.56
C PHE A 71 35.82 -14.09 5.24
N PRO A 72 36.21 -13.08 4.43
CA PRO A 72 37.02 -13.31 3.25
C PRO A 72 38.45 -13.73 3.63
N GLU A 73 39.19 -14.27 2.67
CA GLU A 73 40.64 -14.44 2.79
C GLU A 73 41.29 -13.07 3.07
N PHE A 74 42.21 -13.01 4.03
CA PHE A 74 42.84 -11.76 4.49
C PHE A 74 41.87 -10.73 5.10
N TYR A 75 40.91 -11.20 5.89
CA TYR A 75 40.21 -10.33 6.83
C TYR A 75 41.17 -9.88 7.95
N PRO A 76 41.14 -8.60 8.42
CA PRO A 76 40.17 -7.53 8.14
C PRO A 76 40.54 -6.56 7.00
N GLN A 77 41.52 -6.90 6.14
CA GLN A 77 41.91 -6.04 5.02
C GLN A 77 40.83 -5.96 3.93
N TYR A 78 39.99 -6.99 3.82
CA TYR A 78 38.81 -7.03 2.95
C TYR A 78 37.50 -6.88 3.75
N PRO A 79 36.43 -6.35 3.12
CA PRO A 79 35.13 -6.22 3.77
C PRO A 79 34.48 -7.58 3.99
N LEU A 80 33.66 -7.71 5.04
CA LEU A 80 32.82 -8.90 5.24
C LEU A 80 31.94 -9.16 4.03
N LEU A 81 31.74 -10.43 3.70
CA LEU A 81 30.71 -10.85 2.76
C LEU A 81 29.37 -10.90 3.53
N VAL A 82 28.41 -10.09 3.09
CA VAL A 82 27.12 -9.92 3.77
C VAL A 82 26.02 -10.55 2.95
N GLU A 83 25.26 -11.45 3.56
CA GLU A 83 24.04 -12.02 2.98
C GLU A 83 22.88 -11.82 3.96
N LEU A 84 21.80 -11.21 3.48
CA LEU A 84 20.63 -10.86 4.28
C LEU A 84 19.41 -11.70 3.86
N LYS A 85 18.75 -12.34 4.82
CA LYS A 85 17.54 -13.14 4.58
C LYS A 85 16.41 -12.71 5.50
N SER A 86 15.18 -12.72 4.99
CA SER A 86 13.98 -12.47 5.78
C SER A 86 12.80 -13.20 5.17
N ASN A 87 11.87 -13.67 6.01
CA ASN A 87 10.61 -14.25 5.56
C ASN A 87 9.51 -13.19 5.38
N THR A 88 9.75 -11.95 5.81
CA THR A 88 8.72 -10.90 5.89
C THR A 88 9.09 -9.61 5.16
N LEU A 89 10.38 -9.36 4.92
CA LEU A 89 10.86 -8.22 4.14
C LEU A 89 11.12 -8.65 2.69
N CYS A 90 10.81 -7.78 1.72
CA CYS A 90 10.96 -8.13 0.31
C CYS A 90 12.42 -8.20 -0.15
N ASP A 91 12.72 -9.07 -1.12
CA ASP A 91 14.07 -9.30 -1.65
C ASP A 91 14.71 -8.04 -2.21
N LYS A 92 13.92 -7.17 -2.85
CA LYS A 92 14.43 -5.90 -3.40
C LYS A 92 14.97 -5.00 -2.30
N PHE A 93 14.31 -4.94 -1.15
CA PHE A 93 14.77 -4.21 0.02
C PHE A 93 16.04 -4.86 0.59
N LEU A 94 16.05 -6.19 0.75
CA LEU A 94 17.22 -6.93 1.26
C LEU A 94 18.46 -6.74 0.38
N ASN A 95 18.30 -6.79 -0.94
CA ASN A 95 19.38 -6.55 -1.90
C ASN A 95 19.90 -5.10 -1.82
N GLY A 96 19.00 -4.13 -1.66
CA GLY A 96 19.38 -2.74 -1.45
C GLY A 96 20.15 -2.54 -0.14
N LEU A 97 19.67 -3.13 0.95
CA LEU A 97 20.31 -3.06 2.26
C LEU A 97 21.67 -3.76 2.28
N THR A 98 21.80 -4.90 1.59
CA THR A 98 23.07 -5.62 1.44
C THR A 98 24.14 -4.72 0.81
N LYS A 99 23.80 -3.99 -0.27
CA LYS A 99 24.73 -3.01 -0.89
C LYS A 99 25.12 -1.87 0.04
N VAL A 100 24.20 -1.40 0.88
CA VAL A 100 24.50 -0.38 1.90
C VAL A 100 25.46 -0.95 2.96
N CYS A 101 25.24 -2.18 3.41
CA CYS A 101 26.12 -2.88 4.34
C CYS A 101 27.53 -3.10 3.79
N GLU A 102 27.66 -3.52 2.53
CA GLU A 102 28.96 -3.64 1.86
C GLU A 102 29.71 -2.29 1.82
N GLY A 103 28.97 -1.19 1.60
CA GLY A 103 29.51 0.17 1.66
C GLY A 103 30.02 0.54 3.05
N GLU A 104 29.30 0.18 4.11
CA GLU A 104 29.73 0.41 5.51
C GLU A 104 30.96 -0.45 5.87
N CYS A 105 31.01 -1.71 5.45
CA CYS A 105 32.18 -2.58 5.66
C CYS A 105 33.45 -2.01 5.02
N LYS A 106 33.36 -1.41 3.83
CA LYS A 106 34.49 -0.75 3.16
C LYS A 106 35.04 0.46 3.94
N LYS A 107 34.26 1.06 4.84
CA LYS A 107 34.75 2.15 5.71
C LYS A 107 35.50 1.61 6.93
N LEU A 108 35.37 0.32 7.23
CA LEU A 108 35.88 -0.34 8.41
C LEU A 108 37.09 -1.25 8.14
N LEU A 109 37.72 -1.12 6.97
CA LEU A 109 38.89 -1.92 6.60
C LEU A 109 40.03 -1.77 7.63
N GLY A 110 40.69 -2.87 7.93
CA GLY A 110 41.74 -2.96 8.94
C GLY A 110 41.25 -2.99 10.39
N LYS A 111 39.93 -2.99 10.63
CA LYS A 111 39.33 -3.08 11.97
C LYS A 111 38.27 -4.20 12.02
N PRO A 112 37.92 -4.71 13.21
CA PRO A 112 36.75 -5.57 13.41
C PRO A 112 35.47 -4.89 12.91
N GLN A 113 34.68 -5.63 12.13
CA GLN A 113 33.53 -5.12 11.36
C GLN A 113 32.19 -5.70 11.85
N VAL A 114 32.15 -6.92 12.38
CA VAL A 114 30.91 -7.68 12.64
C VAL A 114 29.99 -6.95 13.60
N LEU A 115 30.46 -6.64 14.81
CA LEU A 115 29.60 -6.02 15.83
C LEU A 115 29.12 -4.63 15.42
N LYS A 116 29.96 -3.86 14.72
CA LYS A 116 29.59 -2.53 14.19
C LYS A 116 28.52 -2.64 13.12
N LEU A 117 28.64 -3.61 12.22
CA LEU A 117 27.67 -3.87 11.18
C LEU A 117 26.32 -4.34 11.76
N LEU A 118 26.34 -5.22 12.75
CA LEU A 118 25.12 -5.68 13.43
C LEU A 118 24.40 -4.52 14.15
N LYS A 119 25.14 -3.64 14.82
CA LYS A 119 24.59 -2.40 15.41
C LYS A 119 23.99 -1.48 14.35
N PHE A 120 24.70 -1.28 13.25
CA PHE A 120 24.21 -0.50 12.11
C PHE A 120 22.90 -1.07 11.56
N LEU A 121 22.84 -2.38 11.32
CA LEU A 121 21.65 -3.07 10.83
C LEU A 121 20.47 -2.93 11.79
N LYS A 122 20.70 -3.08 13.10
CA LYS A 122 19.66 -2.90 14.11
C LYS A 122 19.11 -1.48 14.08
N LEU A 123 19.99 -0.47 14.09
CA LEU A 123 19.60 0.94 14.01
C LEU A 123 18.85 1.23 12.71
N PHE A 124 19.30 0.68 11.58
CA PHE A 124 18.67 0.86 10.28
C PHE A 124 17.23 0.32 10.27
N ILE A 125 17.00 -0.89 10.78
CA ILE A 125 15.64 -1.46 10.91
C ILE A 125 14.79 -0.61 11.86
N ASP A 126 15.41 -0.05 12.90
CA ASP A 126 14.70 0.78 13.87
C ASP A 126 14.22 2.10 13.29
N GLU A 127 15.06 2.76 12.50
CA GLU A 127 14.80 4.06 11.89
C GLU A 127 13.97 3.99 10.61
N ASN A 128 13.83 2.80 10.01
CA ASN A 128 13.10 2.59 8.75
C ASN A 128 11.86 1.68 8.93
N PRO A 129 10.80 2.15 9.61
CA PRO A 129 9.62 1.35 9.87
C PRO A 129 8.82 1.00 8.60
N LEU A 130 8.95 1.77 7.52
CA LEU A 130 8.27 1.51 6.24
C LEU A 130 8.91 0.36 5.43
N SER A 131 9.98 -0.26 5.94
CA SER A 131 10.61 -1.43 5.32
C SER A 131 9.63 -2.59 5.10
N VAL A 132 8.68 -2.79 6.01
CA VAL A 132 7.66 -3.85 5.95
C VAL A 132 6.70 -3.69 4.77
N CYS A 133 6.35 -2.45 4.40
CA CYS A 133 5.45 -2.15 3.29
C CYS A 133 6.19 -1.66 2.04
N SER A 134 7.50 -1.93 1.93
CA SER A 134 8.34 -1.44 0.83
C SER A 134 7.88 -1.91 -0.56
N GLU A 135 7.29 -3.11 -0.64
CA GLU A 135 6.69 -3.63 -1.86
C GLU A 135 5.42 -2.84 -2.24
N GLU A 136 4.50 -2.64 -1.31
CA GLU A 136 3.28 -1.84 -1.52
C GLU A 136 3.61 -0.40 -1.89
N VAL A 137 4.61 0.21 -1.24
CA VAL A 137 5.11 1.54 -1.62
C VAL A 137 5.64 1.55 -3.06
N SER A 138 6.26 0.46 -3.51
CA SER A 138 6.71 0.34 -4.90
C SER A 138 5.55 0.21 -5.88
N LEU A 139 4.47 -0.48 -5.50
CA LEU A 139 3.22 -0.55 -6.29
C LEU A 139 2.56 0.84 -6.38
N ILE A 140 2.47 1.57 -5.26
CA ILE A 140 1.94 2.93 -5.25
C ILE A 140 2.72 3.80 -6.22
N LYS A 141 4.06 3.82 -6.12
CA LYS A 141 4.91 4.61 -7.03
C LYS A 141 4.71 4.27 -8.51
N ARG A 142 4.31 3.03 -8.86
CA ARG A 142 4.03 2.62 -10.25
C ARG A 142 2.65 3.09 -10.75
N ALA A 143 1.68 3.24 -9.85
CA ALA A 143 0.32 3.67 -10.19
C ALA A 143 0.17 5.20 -10.27
N LEU A 144 1.14 5.93 -9.70
CA LEU A 144 1.18 7.39 -9.76
C LEU A 144 1.67 7.88 -11.13
N THR A 145 1.13 9.02 -11.54
CA THR A 145 1.49 9.75 -12.76
C THR A 145 2.35 10.97 -12.42
N ASP A 146 2.85 11.69 -13.43
CA ASP A 146 3.79 12.81 -13.23
C ASP A 146 3.20 13.99 -12.41
N ILE A 147 1.87 14.14 -12.41
CA ILE A 147 1.17 15.15 -11.62
C ILE A 147 0.98 14.76 -10.15
N ASP A 148 1.04 13.46 -9.86
CA ASP A 148 0.84 12.92 -8.52
C ASP A 148 2.14 13.03 -7.70
N GLN A 149 2.02 13.11 -6.38
CA GLN A 149 3.18 13.17 -5.48
C GLN A 149 3.06 12.19 -4.32
N ILE A 150 4.19 11.58 -3.97
CA ILE A 150 4.34 10.72 -2.81
C ILE A 150 5.57 11.14 -1.99
N LYS A 151 5.35 11.41 -0.70
CA LYS A 151 6.42 11.73 0.25
C LYS A 151 6.42 10.73 1.40
N LEU A 152 7.54 10.05 1.60
CA LEU A 152 7.73 9.06 2.66
C LEU A 152 8.42 9.70 3.86
N LYS A 153 7.88 9.49 5.07
CA LYS A 153 8.49 9.92 6.33
C LYS A 153 8.76 8.72 7.22
N GLN A 154 9.98 8.19 7.13
CA GLN A 154 10.42 7.01 7.88
C GLN A 154 10.25 7.20 9.41
N LYS A 155 10.76 8.31 9.98
CA LYS A 155 10.73 8.56 11.44
C LYS A 155 9.34 8.56 12.07
N THR A 156 8.31 8.93 11.31
CA THR A 156 6.92 9.01 11.79
C THR A 156 6.06 7.86 11.27
N SER A 157 6.67 6.86 10.60
CA SER A 157 5.97 5.76 9.95
C SER A 157 4.78 6.24 9.10
N SER A 158 4.97 7.32 8.33
CA SER A 158 3.90 7.94 7.56
C SER A 158 4.24 8.19 6.10
N LEU A 159 3.21 8.20 5.26
CA LEU A 159 3.24 8.49 3.84
C LEU A 159 2.25 9.63 3.56
N PHE A 160 2.68 10.61 2.76
CA PHE A 160 1.82 11.68 2.26
C PHE A 160 1.62 11.45 0.78
N LEU A 161 0.36 11.37 0.38
CA LEU A 161 -0.09 11.12 -0.97
C LEU A 161 -0.83 12.35 -1.48
N HIS A 162 -0.51 12.78 -2.68
CA HIS A 162 -1.25 13.78 -3.44
C HIS A 162 -1.60 13.16 -4.79
N VAL A 163 -2.89 12.95 -5.02
CA VAL A 163 -3.39 12.43 -6.31
C VAL A 163 -4.22 13.54 -6.96
N ALA A 164 -3.99 13.78 -8.24
CA ALA A 164 -4.69 14.80 -8.99
C ALA A 164 -5.21 14.26 -10.33
N GLN A 165 -6.32 14.83 -10.80
CA GLN A 165 -6.88 14.59 -12.12
C GLN A 165 -7.53 15.89 -12.62
N GLY A 166 -6.90 16.54 -13.58
CA GLY A 166 -7.31 17.88 -14.01
C GLY A 166 -7.21 18.88 -12.86
N LEU A 167 -8.30 19.59 -12.57
CA LEU A 167 -8.37 20.52 -11.44
C LEU A 167 -8.80 19.85 -10.12
N TYR A 168 -9.15 18.57 -10.13
CA TYR A 168 -9.54 17.83 -8.92
C TYR A 168 -8.32 17.19 -8.25
N PHE A 169 -8.28 17.21 -6.92
CA PHE A 169 -7.19 16.60 -6.16
C PHE A 169 -7.63 16.11 -4.78
N VAL A 170 -6.85 15.17 -4.24
CA VAL A 170 -6.92 14.72 -2.85
C VAL A 170 -5.50 14.64 -2.29
N LYS A 171 -5.32 15.21 -1.09
CA LYS A 171 -4.14 14.99 -0.26
C LYS A 171 -4.53 14.13 0.92
N ALA A 172 -3.79 13.04 1.11
CA ALA A 172 -4.01 12.09 2.19
C ALA A 172 -2.71 11.81 2.95
N LYS A 173 -2.83 11.66 4.26
CA LYS A 173 -1.79 11.18 5.16
C LYS A 173 -2.12 9.76 5.56
N VAL A 174 -1.20 8.84 5.32
CA VAL A 174 -1.31 7.43 5.70
C VAL A 174 -0.31 7.16 6.81
N ILE A 175 -0.76 6.57 7.91
CA ILE A 175 0.07 6.16 9.05
C ILE A 175 0.11 4.65 9.09
N ILE A 176 1.31 4.08 9.11
CA ILE A 176 1.55 2.64 9.14
C ILE A 176 1.84 2.24 10.59
N PRO A 177 1.05 1.32 11.19
CA PRO A 177 1.23 0.89 12.57
C PRO A 177 2.49 0.04 12.75
N ASP A 178 2.96 -0.07 13.99
CA ASP A 178 4.21 -0.78 14.30
C ASP A 178 4.14 -2.29 14.07
N ILE A 179 2.95 -2.88 14.26
CA ILE A 179 2.70 -4.32 14.09
C ILE A 179 2.06 -4.68 12.74
N TYR A 180 2.15 -3.78 11.75
CA TYR A 180 1.71 -4.05 10.38
C TYR A 180 2.29 -5.37 9.83
N PRO A 181 1.50 -6.23 9.15
CA PRO A 181 0.11 -6.05 8.69
C PRO A 181 -0.99 -6.57 9.64
N GLU A 182 -0.69 -6.84 10.93
CA GLU A 182 -1.72 -7.26 11.90
C GLU A 182 -2.62 -6.12 12.37
N GLU A 183 -2.21 -4.87 12.14
CA GLU A 183 -3.03 -3.69 12.32
C GLU A 183 -3.22 -2.97 10.99
N GLN A 184 -4.41 -2.40 10.79
CA GLN A 184 -4.73 -1.66 9.58
C GLN A 184 -3.99 -0.31 9.54
N VAL A 185 -3.66 0.14 8.33
CA VAL A 185 -3.20 1.52 8.13
C VAL A 185 -4.29 2.53 8.48
N GLN A 186 -3.90 3.68 9.00
CA GLN A 186 -4.81 4.80 9.24
C GLN A 186 -4.66 5.80 8.10
N ILE A 187 -5.76 6.10 7.41
CA ILE A 187 -5.78 7.01 6.26
C ILE A 187 -6.62 8.22 6.63
N GLU A 188 -6.00 9.40 6.57
CA GLU A 188 -6.64 10.68 6.87
C GLU A 188 -6.57 11.56 5.62
N ILE A 189 -7.72 12.01 5.11
CA ILE A 189 -7.79 12.97 4.01
C ILE A 189 -7.57 14.37 4.59
N THR A 190 -6.43 14.97 4.30
CA THR A 190 -6.04 16.29 4.83
C THR A 190 -6.62 17.44 4.01
N GLU A 191 -6.72 17.26 2.69
CA GLU A 191 -7.24 18.30 1.79
C GLU A 191 -7.92 17.64 0.60
N CYS A 192 -9.09 18.14 0.20
CA CYS A 192 -9.87 17.57 -0.90
C CYS A 192 -10.81 18.63 -1.46
N ASN A 193 -10.87 18.75 -2.79
CA ASN A 193 -11.75 19.69 -3.48
C ASN A 193 -12.96 19.03 -4.17
N TYR A 194 -13.22 17.75 -3.88
CA TYR A 194 -14.43 17.06 -4.29
C TYR A 194 -15.65 17.49 -3.46
N PRO A 195 -16.89 17.27 -3.95
CA PRO A 195 -18.10 17.46 -3.16
C PRO A 195 -18.10 16.66 -1.85
N LYS A 196 -18.71 17.20 -0.79
CA LYS A 196 -18.65 16.66 0.58
C LYS A 196 -19.10 15.19 0.70
N ASN A 197 -20.09 14.77 -0.08
CA ASN A 197 -20.55 13.37 -0.13
C ASN A 197 -19.44 12.44 -0.64
N PHE A 198 -18.70 12.84 -1.67
CA PHE A 198 -17.54 12.09 -2.16
C PHE A 198 -16.38 12.09 -1.16
N GLN A 199 -16.10 13.22 -0.50
CA GLN A 199 -15.06 13.26 0.55
C GLN A 199 -15.32 12.23 1.67
N LYS A 200 -16.55 12.22 2.19
CA LYS A 200 -16.98 11.25 3.21
C LYS A 200 -16.88 9.81 2.69
N TRP A 201 -17.27 9.60 1.44
CA TRP A 201 -17.22 8.29 0.83
C TRP A 201 -15.79 7.79 0.63
N PHE A 202 -14.88 8.63 0.12
CA PHE A 202 -13.46 8.28 -0.01
C PHE A 202 -12.89 7.86 1.35
N ALA A 203 -13.05 8.69 2.38
CA ALA A 203 -12.53 8.39 3.72
C ALA A 203 -13.16 7.11 4.33
N GLY A 204 -14.47 6.95 4.19
CA GLY A 204 -15.19 5.79 4.72
C GLY A 204 -14.80 4.49 4.01
N GLN A 205 -14.74 4.52 2.68
CA GLN A 205 -14.45 3.35 1.86
C GLN A 205 -12.98 2.93 1.99
N THR A 206 -12.03 3.86 2.06
CA THR A 206 -10.62 3.51 2.33
C THR A 206 -10.44 2.88 3.69
N THR A 207 -11.11 3.41 4.71
CA THR A 207 -11.06 2.86 6.07
C THR A 207 -11.66 1.46 6.09
N GLU A 208 -12.77 1.24 5.38
CA GLU A 208 -13.41 -0.08 5.31
C GLU A 208 -12.56 -1.10 4.54
N ILE A 209 -11.90 -0.70 3.44
CA ILE A 209 -10.96 -1.56 2.71
C ILE A 209 -9.79 -1.96 3.62
N ALA A 210 -9.21 -1.00 4.34
CA ALA A 210 -8.14 -1.26 5.29
C ALA A 210 -8.60 -2.24 6.39
N ARG A 211 -9.81 -2.04 6.91
CA ARG A 211 -10.43 -2.89 7.93
C ARG A 211 -10.63 -4.31 7.44
N GLN A 212 -11.12 -4.51 6.22
CA GLN A 212 -11.36 -5.83 5.63
C GLN A 212 -10.07 -6.63 5.39
N CYS A 213 -8.92 -5.97 5.30
CA CYS A 213 -7.63 -6.64 5.17
C CYS A 213 -7.15 -7.26 6.49
N VAL A 214 -7.61 -6.74 7.62
CA VAL A 214 -7.04 -7.05 8.94
C VAL A 214 -8.05 -7.65 9.91
N GLN A 215 -9.34 -7.33 9.74
CA GLN A 215 -10.43 -7.84 10.56
C GLN A 215 -11.26 -8.87 9.82
N ARG A 216 -11.68 -9.90 10.55
CA ARG A 216 -12.57 -10.94 10.02
C ARG A 216 -13.90 -10.32 9.56
N PRO A 217 -14.51 -10.83 8.48
CA PRO A 217 -15.86 -10.43 8.09
C PRO A 217 -16.86 -10.61 9.24
N LEU A 218 -17.79 -9.66 9.41
CA LEU A 218 -18.81 -9.70 10.46
C LEU A 218 -19.72 -10.93 10.34
N LYS A 219 -19.93 -11.41 9.12
CA LYS A 219 -20.73 -12.60 8.79
C LYS A 219 -19.86 -13.55 7.95
N PRO A 220 -18.98 -14.35 8.57
CA PRO A 220 -18.12 -15.25 7.83
C PRO A 220 -18.94 -16.39 7.22
N ASN A 221 -18.65 -16.76 5.99
CA ASN A 221 -19.22 -17.98 5.42
C ASN A 221 -18.50 -19.19 6.05
N PRO A 222 -19.21 -20.22 6.56
CA PRO A 222 -18.57 -21.39 7.14
C PRO A 222 -17.62 -22.15 6.19
N LYS A 223 -17.77 -21.96 4.87
CA LYS A 223 -16.92 -22.56 3.85
C LYS A 223 -15.64 -21.77 3.55
N ASP A 224 -15.51 -20.54 4.06
CA ASP A 224 -14.33 -19.72 3.81
C ASP A 224 -13.12 -20.24 4.59
N PRO A 225 -11.91 -20.12 4.04
CA PRO A 225 -10.68 -20.46 4.75
C PRO A 225 -10.53 -19.61 6.03
N VAL A 226 -9.68 -20.08 6.95
CA VAL A 226 -9.34 -19.33 8.16
C VAL A 226 -8.80 -17.95 7.78
N PHE A 227 -9.42 -16.91 8.33
CA PHE A 227 -9.03 -15.53 8.06
C PHE A 227 -7.64 -15.25 8.61
N ASN A 228 -6.76 -14.71 7.76
CA ASN A 228 -5.44 -14.23 8.14
C ASN A 228 -5.30 -12.76 7.72
N PRO A 229 -4.73 -11.89 8.59
CA PRO A 229 -4.44 -10.51 8.23
C PRO A 229 -3.53 -10.44 7.00
N LYS A 230 -3.84 -9.51 6.10
CA LYS A 230 -3.07 -9.23 4.89
C LYS A 230 -2.69 -7.75 4.81
N PRO A 231 -1.63 -7.40 4.06
CA PRO A 231 -1.26 -6.00 3.84
C PRO A 231 -2.44 -5.18 3.32
N SER A 232 -2.64 -4.00 3.90
CA SER A 232 -3.80 -3.13 3.69
C SER A 232 -3.44 -1.79 3.06
N LEU A 233 -2.16 -1.45 2.90
CA LEU A 233 -1.71 -0.17 2.37
C LEU A 233 -2.05 -0.04 0.89
N TRP A 234 -1.62 -1.01 0.07
CA TRP A 234 -1.86 -0.97 -1.37
C TRP A 234 -3.35 -0.99 -1.72
N PRO A 235 -4.18 -1.94 -1.25
CA PRO A 235 -5.59 -1.98 -1.62
C PRO A 235 -6.36 -0.70 -1.29
N SER A 236 -6.01 -0.06 -0.17
CA SER A 236 -6.68 1.17 0.27
C SER A 236 -6.25 2.38 -0.55
N VAL A 237 -4.96 2.44 -0.92
CA VAL A 237 -4.41 3.55 -1.73
C VAL A 237 -4.77 3.39 -3.21
N GLU A 238 -4.78 2.18 -3.74
CA GLU A 238 -5.22 1.84 -5.10
C GLU A 238 -6.65 2.36 -5.33
N PHE A 239 -7.56 2.05 -4.41
CA PHE A 239 -8.93 2.58 -4.45
C PHE A 239 -8.97 4.11 -4.55
N LEU A 240 -8.17 4.84 -3.76
CA LEU A 240 -8.13 6.31 -3.87
C LEU A 240 -7.64 6.73 -5.24
N ILE A 241 -6.52 6.18 -5.70
CA ILE A 241 -5.90 6.55 -6.98
C ILE A 241 -6.90 6.35 -8.13
N ASP A 242 -7.52 5.17 -8.19
CA ASP A 242 -8.43 4.80 -9.26
C ASP A 242 -9.68 5.70 -9.27
N GLU A 243 -10.29 5.92 -8.11
CA GLU A 243 -11.52 6.68 -8.02
C GLU A 243 -11.32 8.18 -8.26
N ILE A 244 -10.21 8.76 -7.76
CA ILE A 244 -9.86 10.16 -8.00
C ILE A 244 -9.57 10.41 -9.48
N LYS A 245 -8.97 9.44 -10.17
CA LYS A 245 -8.73 9.55 -11.62
C LYS A 245 -9.98 9.30 -12.44
N ARG A 246 -10.86 8.40 -11.98
CA ARG A 246 -12.10 8.02 -12.67
C ARG A 246 -13.13 9.14 -12.69
N TYR A 247 -13.53 9.67 -11.53
CA TYR A 247 -14.74 10.51 -11.43
C TYR A 247 -14.74 11.78 -12.28
N PRO A 248 -13.67 12.59 -12.35
CA PRO A 248 -13.67 13.80 -13.18
C PRO A 248 -13.89 13.53 -14.68
N THR A 249 -13.59 12.31 -15.12
CA THR A 249 -13.76 11.87 -16.52
C THR A 249 -15.02 11.04 -16.73
N GLU A 250 -15.67 10.59 -15.66
CA GLU A 250 -16.84 9.74 -15.73
C GLU A 250 -18.08 10.53 -16.17
N LEU A 251 -18.84 9.92 -17.08
CA LEU A 251 -20.08 10.47 -17.61
C LEU A 251 -21.27 9.93 -16.82
N CYS A 252 -22.36 10.70 -16.80
CA CYS A 252 -23.64 10.23 -16.29
C CYS A 252 -24.06 8.96 -17.01
N GLN A 253 -24.42 7.92 -16.26
CA GLN A 253 -24.72 6.63 -16.90
C GLN A 253 -26.03 6.64 -17.71
N LEU A 254 -26.86 7.69 -17.59
CA LEU A 254 -28.09 7.86 -18.36
C LEU A 254 -27.93 8.84 -19.53
N CYS A 255 -27.72 10.14 -19.26
CA CYS A 255 -27.63 11.14 -20.33
C CYS A 255 -26.28 11.17 -21.06
N LYS A 256 -25.25 10.50 -20.53
CA LYS A 256 -23.87 10.48 -21.07
C LYS A 256 -23.17 11.84 -21.09
N GLU A 257 -23.69 12.83 -20.38
CA GLU A 257 -23.02 14.11 -20.17
C GLU A 257 -22.08 14.07 -18.97
N LYS A 258 -21.15 15.02 -18.88
CA LYS A 258 -20.21 15.13 -17.76
C LYS A 258 -20.98 15.46 -16.47
N CYS A 259 -20.77 14.66 -15.42
CA CYS A 259 -21.30 14.96 -14.09
C CYS A 259 -20.44 16.00 -13.38
N PHE A 260 -19.12 15.81 -13.38
CA PHE A 260 -18.20 16.74 -12.75
C PHE A 260 -17.90 17.92 -13.69
N PRO A 261 -18.07 19.18 -13.23
CA PRO A 261 -17.65 20.35 -13.99
C PRO A 261 -16.13 20.38 -14.13
N VAL A 262 -15.60 21.21 -15.05
CA VAL A 262 -14.15 21.34 -15.21
C VAL A 262 -13.51 21.98 -13.98
N ASN A 263 -14.16 23.02 -13.44
CA ASN A 263 -13.74 23.69 -12.23
C ASN A 263 -14.49 23.14 -11.01
N PRO A 264 -13.79 22.61 -9.99
CA PRO A 264 -14.40 22.08 -8.78
C PRO A 264 -15.25 23.09 -8.00
N ALA A 265 -15.02 24.40 -8.17
CA ALA A 265 -15.82 25.44 -7.53
C ALA A 265 -17.27 25.50 -8.07
N ASP A 266 -17.49 25.01 -9.29
CA ASP A 266 -18.80 25.01 -9.95
C ASP A 266 -19.64 23.77 -9.56
N ASN A 267 -19.14 22.93 -8.63
CA ASN A 267 -19.90 21.77 -8.15
C ASN A 267 -21.15 22.22 -7.38
N ILE A 268 -22.28 21.65 -7.75
CA ILE A 268 -23.55 21.94 -7.10
C ILE A 268 -23.66 21.18 -5.78
N THR A 269 -23.72 21.93 -4.68
CA THR A 269 -23.81 21.37 -3.33
C THR A 269 -25.23 21.07 -2.88
N GLU A 270 -26.22 21.66 -3.53
CA GLU A 270 -27.63 21.49 -3.17
C GLU A 270 -28.16 20.13 -3.65
N GLU A 271 -28.63 19.31 -2.71
CA GLU A 271 -29.06 17.93 -2.97
C GLU A 271 -30.32 17.80 -3.83
N GLY A 272 -31.10 18.87 -3.96
CA GLY A 272 -32.35 18.90 -4.73
C GLY A 272 -32.18 19.45 -6.14
N ASP A 273 -30.99 19.94 -6.51
CA ASP A 273 -30.73 20.45 -7.85
C ASP A 273 -30.64 19.30 -8.87
N GLU A 274 -31.19 19.51 -10.06
CA GLU A 274 -31.22 18.52 -11.13
C GLU A 274 -29.84 18.00 -11.52
N LYS A 275 -28.84 18.87 -11.50
CA LYS A 275 -27.45 18.59 -11.89
C LYS A 275 -26.58 18.15 -10.70
N HIS A 276 -27.14 18.04 -9.49
CA HIS A 276 -26.42 17.48 -8.35
C HIS A 276 -25.93 16.05 -8.66
N ILE A 277 -24.70 15.73 -8.23
CA ILE A 277 -24.05 14.46 -8.55
C ILE A 277 -24.40 13.42 -7.50
N GLU A 278 -25.14 12.39 -7.92
CA GLU A 278 -25.52 11.26 -7.08
C GLU A 278 -24.68 10.03 -7.41
N LYS A 279 -24.17 9.37 -6.37
CA LYS A 279 -23.40 8.13 -6.48
C LYS A 279 -24.20 6.97 -5.91
N VAL A 280 -24.45 5.96 -6.73
CA VAL A 280 -25.13 4.74 -6.27
C VAL A 280 -24.14 3.73 -5.67
N TYR A 281 -24.62 2.71 -4.96
CA TYR A 281 -23.75 1.73 -4.28
C TYR A 281 -22.82 0.96 -5.23
N CYS A 282 -23.18 0.80 -6.50
CA CYS A 282 -22.30 0.14 -7.46
C CYS A 282 -21.11 1.01 -7.91
N GLY A 283 -21.01 2.25 -7.43
CA GLY A 283 -19.88 3.16 -7.68
C GLY A 283 -20.03 4.06 -8.90
N HIS A 284 -21.10 3.93 -9.68
CA HIS A 284 -21.35 4.79 -10.83
C HIS A 284 -22.09 6.07 -10.43
N ILE A 285 -21.91 7.12 -11.24
CA ILE A 285 -22.51 8.44 -11.00
C ILE A 285 -23.63 8.79 -11.97
N PHE A 286 -24.55 9.61 -11.49
CA PHE A 286 -25.70 10.12 -12.22
C PHE A 286 -25.95 11.57 -11.81
N HIS A 287 -26.54 12.37 -12.70
CA HIS A 287 -27.22 13.59 -12.26
C HIS A 287 -28.48 13.23 -11.47
N ASN A 288 -28.84 14.02 -10.46
CA ASN A 288 -29.97 13.77 -9.58
C ASN A 288 -31.28 13.63 -10.38
N ALA A 289 -31.56 14.55 -11.32
CA ALA A 289 -32.75 14.47 -12.16
C ALA A 289 -32.77 13.21 -13.05
N CYS A 290 -31.62 12.85 -13.63
CA CYS A 290 -31.51 11.64 -14.43
C CYS A 290 -31.83 10.40 -13.60
N LEU A 291 -31.25 10.30 -12.40
CA LEU A 291 -31.49 9.18 -11.50
C LEU A 291 -32.95 9.14 -11.03
N ASP A 292 -33.54 10.29 -10.68
CA ASP A 292 -34.92 10.38 -10.25
C ASP A 292 -35.91 9.90 -11.33
N ILE A 293 -35.74 10.39 -12.57
CA ILE A 293 -36.53 9.96 -13.73
C ILE A 293 -36.38 8.45 -13.91
N TYR A 294 -35.14 7.94 -13.95
CA TYR A 294 -34.91 6.51 -14.18
C TYR A 294 -35.49 5.61 -13.09
N MET A 295 -35.49 6.05 -11.84
CA MET A 295 -36.09 5.31 -10.73
C MET A 295 -37.62 5.32 -10.77
N LYS A 296 -38.25 6.30 -11.44
CA LYS A 296 -39.71 6.47 -11.57
C LYS A 296 -40.32 5.96 -12.88
N THR A 297 -39.52 5.68 -13.90
CA THR A 297 -39.99 5.10 -15.17
C THR A 297 -39.90 3.57 -15.13
N PRO A 298 -40.74 2.77 -15.80
CA PRO A 298 -40.54 1.32 -15.95
C PRO A 298 -39.28 0.98 -16.79
N PRO A 299 -38.78 -0.27 -16.78
CA PRO A 299 -39.27 -1.43 -16.04
C PRO A 299 -38.83 -1.44 -14.57
N PHE A 300 -39.68 -1.96 -13.67
CA PHE A 300 -39.37 -2.11 -12.23
C PHE A 300 -39.04 -3.55 -11.82
N HIS A 301 -39.37 -4.55 -12.66
CA HIS A 301 -39.21 -5.97 -12.33
C HIS A 301 -37.77 -6.33 -11.95
N GLY A 302 -37.60 -7.04 -10.83
CA GLY A 302 -36.28 -7.40 -10.29
C GLY A 302 -35.51 -6.24 -9.64
N GLY A 303 -36.11 -5.05 -9.57
CA GLY A 303 -35.49 -3.82 -9.10
C GLY A 303 -34.67 -3.11 -10.18
N LYS A 304 -34.54 -1.80 -10.05
CA LYS A 304 -33.78 -0.97 -10.99
C LYS A 304 -32.32 -1.38 -11.02
N LYS A 305 -31.79 -1.65 -12.21
CA LYS A 305 -30.39 -2.03 -12.43
C LYS A 305 -29.61 -0.86 -13.01
N CYS A 306 -28.35 -0.75 -12.64
CA CYS A 306 -27.43 0.21 -13.24
C CYS A 306 -27.23 -0.14 -14.72
N PRO A 307 -27.43 0.80 -15.67
CA PRO A 307 -27.26 0.54 -17.09
C PRO A 307 -25.87 0.03 -17.47
N SER A 308 -24.84 0.40 -16.70
CA SER A 308 -23.43 0.13 -17.07
C SER A 308 -22.91 -1.18 -16.51
N CYS A 309 -23.30 -1.58 -15.29
CA CYS A 309 -22.79 -2.78 -14.63
C CYS A 309 -23.84 -3.85 -14.31
N GLY A 310 -25.13 -3.59 -14.60
CA GLY A 310 -26.22 -4.53 -14.36
C GLY A 310 -26.55 -4.81 -12.87
N LYS A 311 -25.75 -4.29 -11.93
CA LYS A 311 -26.01 -4.41 -10.49
C LYS A 311 -27.26 -3.62 -10.11
N ARG A 312 -28.04 -4.14 -9.16
CA ARG A 312 -29.23 -3.44 -8.64
C ARG A 312 -28.80 -2.13 -7.98
N ILE A 313 -29.48 -1.05 -8.34
CA ILE A 313 -29.33 0.26 -7.73
C ILE A 313 -30.01 0.21 -6.37
N TYR A 314 -29.21 0.51 -5.36
CA TYR A 314 -29.67 0.90 -4.05
C TYR A 314 -29.35 2.39 -3.89
N HIS A 315 -30.20 3.13 -3.21
CA HIS A 315 -29.95 4.53 -2.86
C HIS A 315 -30.86 4.93 -1.70
N GLU A 316 -30.38 5.80 -0.81
CA GLU A 316 -31.16 6.16 0.39
C GLU A 316 -32.41 6.98 0.07
N LYS A 317 -32.33 7.85 -0.96
CA LYS A 317 -33.46 8.69 -1.41
C LYS A 317 -34.57 7.89 -2.11
N TRP A 318 -34.25 6.74 -2.74
CA TRP A 318 -35.20 5.94 -3.53
C TRP A 318 -35.42 4.54 -2.93
N LYS A 319 -35.85 4.48 -1.66
CA LYS A 319 -36.22 3.23 -0.94
C LYS A 319 -37.63 2.74 -1.30
N LEU A 320 -37.93 2.56 -2.57
CA LEU A 320 -39.23 2.05 -3.03
C LEU A 320 -39.13 0.57 -3.43
N THR A 321 -40.14 -0.22 -3.04
CA THR A 321 -40.25 -1.59 -3.54
C THR A 321 -40.69 -1.54 -5.02
N PRO A 322 -40.25 -2.51 -5.86
CA PRO A 322 -40.65 -2.56 -7.26
C PRO A 322 -42.17 -2.49 -7.47
N LYS A 323 -42.93 -3.22 -6.65
CA LYS A 323 -44.39 -3.24 -6.69
C LYS A 323 -44.99 -1.87 -6.42
N LEU A 324 -44.54 -1.17 -5.38
CA LEU A 324 -45.04 0.16 -5.04
C LEU A 324 -44.65 1.21 -6.08
N ALA A 325 -43.48 1.07 -6.72
CA ALA A 325 -43.08 1.94 -7.82
C ALA A 325 -43.95 1.73 -9.07
N GLU A 326 -44.26 0.47 -9.38
CA GLU A 326 -45.14 0.08 -10.49
C GLU A 326 -46.58 0.58 -10.29
N ASP A 327 -47.15 0.36 -9.09
CA ASP A 327 -48.50 0.84 -8.75
C ASP A 327 -48.61 2.38 -8.86
N ARG A 328 -47.60 3.11 -8.36
CA ARG A 328 -47.55 4.58 -8.45
C ARG A 328 -47.43 5.07 -9.90
N TRP A 329 -46.59 4.43 -10.69
CA TRP A 329 -46.42 4.78 -12.10
C TRP A 329 -47.69 4.50 -12.90
N ALA A 330 -48.32 3.33 -12.70
CA ALA A 330 -49.56 2.95 -13.36
C ALA A 330 -50.70 3.92 -13.02
N HIS A 331 -50.83 4.34 -11.76
CA HIS A 331 -51.80 5.35 -11.35
C HIS A 331 -51.52 6.73 -11.99
N GLN A 332 -50.25 7.12 -12.12
CA GLN A 332 -49.87 8.38 -12.75
C GLN A 332 -50.18 8.37 -14.26
N GLU A 333 -49.89 7.28 -14.95
CA GLU A 333 -50.23 7.10 -16.37
C GLU A 333 -51.74 7.03 -16.60
N ALA A 334 -52.50 6.34 -15.75
CA ALA A 334 -53.96 6.30 -15.82
C ALA A 334 -54.55 7.72 -15.72
N LYS A 335 -54.11 8.51 -14.73
CA LYS A 335 -54.54 9.91 -14.58
C LYS A 335 -54.14 10.78 -15.77
N LYS A 336 -52.96 10.55 -16.35
CA LYS A 336 -52.49 11.29 -17.53
C LYS A 336 -53.35 10.96 -18.76
N ARG A 337 -53.77 9.71 -18.90
CA ARG A 337 -54.69 9.26 -19.95
C ARG A 337 -56.06 9.90 -19.80
N GLU A 338 -56.63 9.89 -18.60
CA GLU A 338 -57.91 10.56 -18.30
C GLU A 338 -57.86 12.05 -18.64
N LEU A 339 -56.79 12.74 -18.24
CA LEU A 339 -56.60 14.16 -18.58
C LEU A 339 -56.46 14.38 -20.09
N GLY A 340 -55.76 13.49 -20.79
CA GLY A 340 -55.64 13.54 -22.25
C GLY A 340 -56.99 13.37 -22.95
N GLU A 341 -57.81 12.40 -22.51
CA GLU A 341 -59.16 12.18 -23.02
C GLU A 341 -60.06 13.41 -22.78
N VAL A 342 -59.91 14.10 -21.65
CA VAL A 342 -60.63 15.36 -21.37
C VAL A 342 -60.17 16.48 -22.31
N VAL A 343 -58.86 16.63 -22.56
CA VAL A 343 -58.35 17.66 -23.48
C VAL A 343 -58.79 17.40 -24.91
N GLU A 344 -58.72 16.14 -25.37
CA GLU A 344 -59.20 15.73 -26.71
C GLU A 344 -60.71 15.94 -26.86
N PHE A 345 -61.49 15.85 -25.79
CA PHE A 345 -62.92 16.18 -25.81
C PHE A 345 -63.21 17.68 -26.02
N PHE A 346 -62.25 18.57 -25.70
CA PHE A 346 -62.40 20.03 -25.85
C PHE A 346 -61.76 20.59 -27.13
N GLU A 347 -61.04 19.79 -27.91
CA GLU A 347 -60.56 20.10 -29.27
C GLU A 347 -61.57 19.65 -30.33
#